data_AF-A0A4V1IFK3-F1
#
_entry.id   AF-A0A4V1IFK3-F1
#
_cell.length_a   1.000
_cell.length_b   1.000
_cell.length_c   1.000
_cell.angle_alpha   90.00
_cell.angle_beta   90.00
_cell.angle_gamma   90.00
#
_symmetry.space_group_name_H-M   'P 1'
#
loop_
_entity.id
_entity.type
_entity.pdbx_description
1 polymer ?
#
loop_
_entity_poly.entity_id
_entity_poly.type
_entity_poly.pdbx_seq_one_letter_code
_entity_poly.pdbx_strand_id
1 'polypeptide(L)'
;MSDDSYQCPRGCGSYQRLSRHWSGPNCEFPPLSADQRETVEGLLLAGATIAGNGPNKHLVVGTVHEPLATWLADQLEWLTHSVRERDGGENRQLEYRVRTHAHATLSRYVEWTDGDRRPPEGYEPTAHTARVWYALAGGLQWPGEYDSQRTALFSAEADARAAWIMDVLEAAGFEPTRAGKRVQLRPTETTRFLEWIGEPVPGVVYKWTDSKDEYQALRE
;
A
#
# COMPACT_ATOMS: atom_id res chain seq x y z
N MET A 1 -5.69 4.28 -28.77
CA MET A 1 -4.70 5.02 -27.95
C MET A 1 -5.48 6.19 -27.38
N SER A 2 -5.87 6.14 -26.11
CA SER A 2 -6.49 7.29 -25.46
C SER A 2 -5.46 8.43 -25.42
N ASP A 3 -5.89 9.62 -25.82
CA ASP A 3 -5.09 10.84 -25.79
C ASP A 3 -5.15 11.43 -24.37
N ASP A 4 -4.73 10.62 -23.39
CA ASP A 4 -4.82 11.01 -21.98
C ASP A 4 -3.78 12.09 -21.72
N SER A 5 -4.27 13.30 -21.47
CA SER A 5 -3.48 14.44 -21.04
C SER A 5 -3.68 14.67 -19.54
N TYR A 6 -2.60 14.94 -18.83
CA TYR A 6 -2.59 15.13 -17.38
C TYR A 6 -2.25 16.58 -17.08
N GLN A 7 -2.94 17.18 -16.11
CA GLN A 7 -2.64 18.54 -15.67
C GLN A 7 -1.40 18.55 -14.79
N CYS A 8 -0.47 19.47 -15.07
CA CYS A 8 0.63 19.72 -14.15
C CYS A 8 0.08 20.37 -12.88
N PRO A 9 0.32 19.82 -11.68
CA PRO A 9 -0.22 20.39 -10.44
C PRO A 9 0.40 21.76 -10.10
N ARG A 10 1.48 22.16 -10.78
CA ARG A 10 2.04 23.52 -10.71
C ARG A 10 1.35 24.52 -11.66
N GLY A 11 0.36 24.10 -12.44
CA GLY A 11 -0.40 24.98 -13.34
C GLY A 11 0.27 25.28 -14.68
N CYS A 12 1.30 24.52 -15.09
CA CYS A 12 2.03 24.76 -16.34
C CYS A 12 1.26 24.35 -17.62
N GLY A 13 0.10 23.70 -17.45
CA GLY A 13 -0.73 23.19 -18.55
C GLY A 13 -0.86 21.67 -18.54
N SER A 14 -1.36 21.13 -19.65
CA SER A 14 -1.69 19.72 -19.82
C SER A 14 -0.64 19.01 -20.66
N TYR A 15 -0.25 17.81 -20.24
CA TYR A 15 0.82 17.04 -20.89
C TYR A 15 0.46 15.56 -20.96
N GLN A 16 0.76 14.91 -22.08
CA GLN A 16 0.65 13.45 -22.21
C GLN A 16 1.66 12.70 -21.32
N ARG A 17 2.77 13.36 -20.94
CA ARG A 17 3.86 12.76 -20.14
C ARG A 17 4.41 13.75 -19.12
N LEU A 18 3.73 13.86 -17.97
CA LEU A 18 4.14 14.76 -16.88
C LEU A 18 5.59 14.53 -16.42
N SER A 19 6.03 13.29 -16.30
CA SER A 19 7.41 12.99 -15.88
C SER A 19 8.47 13.62 -16.80
N ARG A 20 8.20 13.69 -18.11
CA ARG A 20 9.11 14.33 -19.08
C ARG A 20 9.07 15.84 -18.94
N HIS A 21 7.89 16.40 -18.70
CA HIS A 21 7.72 17.83 -18.44
C HIS A 21 8.52 18.27 -17.20
N TRP A 22 8.39 17.55 -16.07
CA TRP A 22 9.12 17.84 -14.83
C TRP A 22 10.63 17.59 -14.88
N SER A 23 11.09 16.76 -15.83
CA SER A 23 12.53 16.54 -16.05
C SER A 23 13.16 17.61 -16.95
N GLY A 24 12.36 18.51 -17.51
CA GLY A 24 12.83 19.58 -18.39
C GLY A 24 13.23 20.85 -17.63
N PRO A 25 13.80 21.85 -18.32
CA PRO A 25 14.23 23.11 -17.69
C PRO A 25 13.07 24.03 -17.26
N ASN A 26 11.85 23.76 -17.74
CA ASN A 26 10.71 24.68 -17.63
C ASN A 26 9.75 24.33 -16.49
N CYS A 27 9.99 23.24 -15.76
CA CYS A 27 9.20 22.84 -14.61
C CYS A 27 10.00 21.88 -13.74
N GLU A 28 9.72 21.89 -12.45
CA GLU A 28 10.32 20.96 -11.50
C GLU A 28 9.31 19.91 -11.06
N PHE A 29 9.83 18.82 -10.52
CA PHE A 29 9.01 17.85 -9.79
C PHE A 29 8.24 18.56 -8.66
N PRO A 30 6.90 18.46 -8.63
CA PRO A 30 6.12 18.94 -7.50
C PRO A 30 6.49 18.13 -6.25
N PRO A 31 6.61 18.76 -5.07
CA PRO A 31 6.80 17.99 -3.84
C PRO A 31 5.58 17.11 -3.59
N LEU A 32 5.79 15.89 -3.09
CA LEU A 32 4.69 15.05 -2.63
C LEU A 32 4.10 15.65 -1.34
N SER A 33 2.77 15.65 -1.24
CA SER A 33 2.06 15.97 0.01
C SER A 33 2.40 14.95 1.11
N ALA A 34 2.04 15.25 2.36
CA ALA A 34 2.20 14.27 3.44
C ALA A 34 1.43 12.99 3.13
N ASP A 35 0.14 13.11 2.79
CA ASP A 35 -0.74 11.98 2.46
C ASP A 35 -0.21 11.13 1.29
N GLN A 36 0.34 11.76 0.24
CA GLN A 36 0.96 11.03 -0.88
C GLN A 36 2.20 10.25 -0.45
N ARG A 37 3.04 10.83 0.42
CA ARG A 37 4.23 10.12 0.95
C ARG A 37 3.81 8.94 1.83
N GLU A 38 2.89 9.17 2.75
CA GLU A 38 2.38 8.15 3.66
C GLU A 38 1.70 7.01 2.89
N THR A 39 0.98 7.33 1.81
CA THR A 39 0.42 6.34 0.87
C THR A 39 1.52 5.54 0.17
N VAL A 40 2.53 6.20 -0.38
CA VAL A 40 3.68 5.54 -1.04
C VAL A 40 4.38 4.59 -0.07
N GLU A 41 4.60 5.00 1.17
CA GLU A 41 5.26 4.18 2.19
C GLU A 41 4.41 2.97 2.56
N GLY A 42 3.11 3.14 2.76
CA GLY A 42 2.20 2.02 3.03
C GLY A 42 2.16 1.01 1.87
N LEU A 43 2.21 1.49 0.63
CA LEU A 43 2.34 0.64 -0.57
C LEU A 43 3.65 -0.15 -0.57
N LEU A 44 4.76 0.48 -0.18
CA LEU A 44 6.07 -0.17 -0.13
C LEU A 44 6.13 -1.27 0.94
N LEU A 45 5.59 -1.01 2.14
CA LEU A 45 5.46 -2.03 3.20
C LEU A 45 4.61 -3.23 2.74
N ALA A 46 3.59 -2.96 1.94
CA ALA A 46 2.73 -3.99 1.33
C ALA A 46 3.41 -4.76 0.18
N GLY A 47 4.59 -4.34 -0.27
CA GLY A 47 5.35 -5.04 -1.31
C GLY A 47 5.22 -4.45 -2.72
N ALA A 48 4.77 -3.20 -2.85
CA ALA A 48 4.86 -2.45 -4.10
C ALA A 48 6.30 -2.40 -4.61
N THR A 49 6.45 -2.18 -5.92
CA THR A 49 7.76 -2.19 -6.59
C THR A 49 8.11 -0.80 -7.08
N ILE A 50 9.33 -0.37 -6.77
CA ILE A 50 9.96 0.79 -7.41
C ILE A 50 10.63 0.30 -8.70
N ALA A 51 10.21 0.84 -9.83
CA ALA A 51 10.60 0.39 -11.17
C ALA A 51 11.06 1.53 -12.07
N GLY A 52 11.69 1.15 -13.19
CA GLY A 52 12.13 2.06 -14.25
C GLY A 52 13.64 2.11 -14.42
N ASN A 53 14.07 2.25 -15.67
CA ASN A 53 15.49 2.24 -16.05
C ASN A 53 16.13 3.63 -16.04
N GLY A 54 15.32 4.69 -15.89
CA GLY A 54 15.80 6.07 -15.82
C GLY A 54 16.23 6.50 -14.42
N PRO A 55 16.73 7.74 -14.28
CA PRO A 55 17.09 8.34 -12.99
C PRO A 55 15.88 8.56 -12.09
N ASN A 56 14.69 8.78 -12.68
CA ASN A 56 13.43 8.93 -11.97
C ASN A 56 12.68 7.59 -12.00
N LYS A 57 12.34 7.07 -10.82
CA LYS A 57 11.60 5.81 -10.68
C LYS A 57 10.10 6.06 -10.58
N HIS A 58 9.32 5.02 -10.84
CA HIS A 58 7.88 4.99 -10.60
C HIS A 58 7.52 3.82 -9.70
N LEU A 59 6.41 3.95 -8.98
CA LEU A 59 5.87 2.91 -8.13
C LEU A 59 4.82 2.11 -8.89
N VAL A 60 4.75 0.81 -8.59
CA VAL A 60 3.76 -0.12 -9.11
C VAL A 60 3.21 -0.96 -7.98
N VAL A 61 1.88 -1.07 -7.90
CA VAL A 61 1.17 -2.03 -7.06
C VAL A 61 0.04 -2.69 -7.86
N GLY A 62 -0.27 -3.94 -7.54
CA GLY A 62 -1.37 -4.71 -8.12
C GLY A 62 -2.35 -5.16 -7.05
N THR A 63 -3.63 -5.26 -7.42
CA THR A 63 -4.72 -5.81 -6.59
C THR A 63 -5.75 -6.50 -7.48
N VAL A 64 -6.53 -7.43 -6.93
CA VAL A 64 -7.66 -8.06 -7.65
C VAL A 64 -8.98 -7.30 -7.45
N HIS A 65 -8.99 -6.29 -6.58
CA HIS A 65 -10.18 -5.50 -6.26
C HIS A 65 -10.11 -4.12 -6.94
N GLU A 66 -10.98 -3.88 -7.93
CA GLU A 66 -11.09 -2.58 -8.60
C GLU A 66 -11.32 -1.41 -7.64
N PRO A 67 -12.23 -1.49 -6.65
CA PRO A 67 -12.48 -0.37 -5.76
C PRO A 67 -11.24 0.02 -4.94
N LEU A 68 -10.39 -0.95 -4.60
CA LEU A 68 -9.12 -0.70 -3.93
C LEU A 68 -8.14 0.01 -4.88
N ALA A 69 -8.06 -0.41 -6.14
CA ALA A 69 -7.20 0.23 -7.13
C ALA A 69 -7.60 1.69 -7.39
N THR A 70 -8.90 1.95 -7.48
CA THR A 70 -9.46 3.32 -7.61
C THR A 70 -9.18 4.15 -6.37
N TRP A 71 -9.43 3.62 -5.18
CA TRP A 71 -9.12 4.31 -3.93
C TRP A 71 -7.63 4.66 -3.83
N LEU A 72 -6.74 3.74 -4.18
CA LEU A 72 -5.29 4.00 -4.21
C LEU A 72 -4.90 5.09 -5.21
N ALA A 73 -5.54 5.10 -6.38
CA ALA A 73 -5.33 6.14 -7.37
C ALA A 73 -5.76 7.52 -6.86
N ASP A 74 -6.88 7.59 -6.13
CA ASP A 74 -7.37 8.80 -5.49
C ASP A 74 -6.43 9.27 -4.38
N GLN A 75 -5.92 8.37 -3.53
CA GLN A 75 -4.93 8.71 -2.48
C GLN A 75 -3.60 9.25 -3.06
N LEU A 76 -3.23 8.80 -4.25
CA LEU A 76 -2.02 9.25 -4.95
C LEU A 76 -2.28 10.52 -5.79
N GLU A 77 -3.54 10.86 -6.07
CA GLU A 77 -3.96 12.03 -6.84
C GLU A 77 -3.17 12.21 -8.16
N TRP A 78 -2.61 13.40 -8.40
CA TRP A 78 -1.81 13.77 -9.56
C TRP A 78 -0.56 12.92 -9.75
N LEU A 79 -0.11 12.19 -8.71
CA LEU A 79 1.01 11.26 -8.83
C LEU A 79 0.62 10.01 -9.61
N THR A 80 -0.66 9.65 -9.67
CA THR A 80 -1.16 8.50 -10.44
C THR A 80 -1.01 8.76 -11.93
N HIS A 81 -0.29 7.85 -12.60
CA HIS A 81 -0.22 7.82 -14.05
C HIS A 81 -1.34 6.96 -14.63
N SER A 82 -1.60 5.78 -14.07
CA SER A 82 -2.62 4.90 -14.63
C SER A 82 -3.10 3.85 -13.65
N VAL A 83 -4.39 3.55 -13.72
CA VAL A 83 -4.98 2.27 -13.28
C VAL A 83 -5.24 1.46 -14.55
N ARG A 84 -4.74 0.23 -14.60
CA ARG A 84 -4.93 -0.65 -15.76
C ARG A 84 -5.38 -2.02 -15.33
N GLU A 85 -6.44 -2.50 -15.97
CA GLU A 85 -6.78 -3.90 -15.99
C GLU A 85 -5.72 -4.69 -16.74
N ARG A 86 -5.37 -5.84 -16.17
CA ARG A 86 -4.52 -6.83 -16.79
C ARG A 86 -5.22 -8.16 -16.67
N ASP A 87 -5.68 -8.66 -17.80
CA ASP A 87 -6.14 -10.04 -17.88
C ASP A 87 -4.95 -10.96 -17.54
N GLY A 88 -5.16 -11.81 -16.55
CA GLY A 88 -4.17 -12.76 -16.09
C GLY A 88 -3.91 -13.89 -17.12
N GLY A 89 -4.77 -14.03 -18.13
CA GLY A 89 -4.79 -15.16 -19.05
C GLY A 89 -5.60 -16.34 -18.49
N GLU A 90 -5.64 -17.46 -19.21
CA GLU A 90 -6.58 -18.59 -19.01
C GLU A 90 -6.64 -19.23 -17.61
N ASN A 91 -5.80 -18.86 -16.64
CA ASN A 91 -5.82 -19.42 -15.29
C ASN A 91 -5.41 -18.41 -14.20
N ARG A 92 -5.59 -17.11 -14.43
CA ARG A 92 -5.24 -16.08 -13.45
C ARG A 92 -6.38 -15.08 -13.32
N GLN A 93 -6.63 -14.67 -12.08
CA GLN A 93 -7.62 -13.63 -11.80
C GLN A 93 -7.23 -12.32 -12.49
N LEU A 94 -8.25 -11.53 -12.84
CA LEU A 94 -8.09 -10.15 -13.29
C LEU A 94 -7.29 -9.36 -12.25
N GLU A 95 -6.26 -8.65 -12.70
CA GLU A 95 -5.42 -7.80 -11.84
C GLU A 95 -5.57 -6.34 -12.26
N TYR A 96 -5.84 -5.46 -11.30
CA TYR A 96 -5.81 -4.01 -11.45
C TYR A 96 -4.46 -3.49 -10.98
N ARG A 97 -3.73 -2.85 -11.90
CA ARG A 97 -2.39 -2.33 -11.66
C ARG A 97 -2.41 -0.80 -11.57
N VAL A 98 -2.08 -0.27 -10.40
CA VAL A 98 -1.88 1.16 -10.17
C VAL A 98 -0.40 1.48 -10.40
N ARG A 99 -0.15 2.52 -11.19
CA ARG A 99 1.20 3.00 -11.51
C ARG A 99 1.28 4.51 -11.34
N THR A 100 2.34 4.99 -10.71
CA THR A 100 2.63 6.42 -10.61
C THR A 100 3.40 6.96 -11.81
N HIS A 101 3.38 8.28 -11.98
CA HIS A 101 4.37 8.98 -12.79
C HIS A 101 5.77 8.73 -12.23
N ALA A 102 6.78 8.76 -13.11
CA ALA A 102 8.16 8.69 -12.68
C ALA A 102 8.51 10.00 -11.96
N HIS A 103 9.06 9.91 -10.76
CA HIS A 103 9.24 11.06 -9.87
C HIS A 103 10.57 10.97 -9.12
N ALA A 104 11.25 12.11 -8.95
CA ALA A 104 12.56 12.15 -8.30
C ALA A 104 12.52 11.62 -6.85
N THR A 105 11.47 11.94 -6.09
CA THR A 105 11.26 11.42 -4.72
C THR A 105 11.17 9.90 -4.68
N LEU A 106 10.53 9.26 -5.67
CA LEU A 106 10.34 7.80 -5.68
C LEU A 106 11.65 7.04 -5.84
N SER A 107 12.66 7.66 -6.45
CA SER A 107 14.00 7.07 -6.58
C SER A 107 14.69 6.83 -5.23
N ARG A 108 14.30 7.55 -4.18
CA ARG A 108 14.86 7.38 -2.83
C ARG A 108 14.39 6.09 -2.16
N TYR A 109 13.26 5.55 -2.57
CA TYR A 109 12.68 4.33 -2.01
C TYR A 109 13.20 3.05 -2.68
N VAL A 110 14.17 3.13 -3.59
CA VAL A 110 14.79 1.92 -4.19
C VAL A 110 15.35 1.01 -3.10
N GLU A 111 16.03 1.59 -2.11
CA GLU A 111 16.61 0.87 -0.97
C GLU A 111 15.56 0.10 -0.15
N TRP A 112 14.30 0.56 -0.11
CA TRP A 112 13.20 -0.15 0.56
C TRP A 112 12.77 -1.42 -0.18
N THR A 113 13.13 -1.53 -1.46
CA THR A 113 12.73 -2.64 -2.33
C THR A 113 13.88 -3.60 -2.65
N ASP A 114 15.10 -3.27 -2.23
CA ASP A 114 16.28 -4.11 -2.36
C ASP A 114 16.32 -5.19 -1.25
N GLY A 115 16.94 -6.34 -1.56
CA GLY A 115 17.08 -7.45 -0.60
C GLY A 115 15.75 -7.93 -0.02
N ASP A 116 15.63 -7.88 1.31
CA ASP A 116 14.46 -8.35 2.07
C ASP A 116 13.26 -7.39 2.09
N ARG A 117 13.34 -6.29 1.32
CA ARG A 117 12.28 -5.27 1.18
C ARG A 117 11.80 -4.71 2.52
N ARG A 118 12.65 -3.91 3.17
CA ARG A 118 12.42 -3.35 4.51
C ARG A 118 12.54 -1.82 4.53
N PRO A 119 11.80 -1.12 5.40
CA PRO A 119 12.02 0.30 5.65
C PRO A 119 13.38 0.55 6.35
N PRO A 120 13.85 1.81 6.44
CA PRO A 120 15.02 2.18 7.22
C PRO A 120 14.80 1.89 8.70
N GLU A 121 15.90 1.75 9.44
CA GLU A 121 15.87 1.55 10.89
C GLU A 121 15.22 2.75 11.60
N GLY A 122 14.40 2.47 12.62
CA GLY A 122 13.66 3.49 13.35
C GLY A 122 12.49 4.10 12.58
N TYR A 123 12.03 3.46 11.50
CA TYR A 123 10.84 3.90 10.78
C TYR A 123 9.57 3.74 11.64
N GLU A 124 8.89 4.85 11.89
CA GLU A 124 7.61 4.91 12.58
C GLU A 124 6.49 5.15 11.56
N PRO A 125 5.56 4.20 11.36
CA PRO A 125 4.46 4.40 10.42
C PRO A 125 3.40 5.33 11.02
N THR A 126 2.82 6.19 10.18
CA THR A 126 1.58 6.89 10.54
C THR A 126 0.39 5.93 10.47
N ALA A 127 -0.74 6.34 11.05
CA ALA A 127 -1.99 5.59 10.93
C ALA A 127 -2.42 5.41 9.47
N HIS A 128 -2.19 6.42 8.62
CA HIS A 128 -2.52 6.36 7.19
C HIS A 128 -1.62 5.38 6.43
N THR A 129 -0.30 5.41 6.70
CA THR A 129 0.63 4.40 6.16
C THR A 129 0.21 2.99 6.54
N ALA A 130 -0.09 2.76 7.83
CA ALA A 130 -0.51 1.45 8.33
C ALA A 130 -1.86 1.01 7.75
N ARG A 131 -2.79 1.95 7.51
CA ARG A 131 -4.07 1.69 6.84
C ARG A 131 -3.87 1.16 5.42
N VAL A 132 -3.04 1.84 4.62
CA VAL A 132 -2.69 1.41 3.26
C VAL A 132 -1.98 0.06 3.28
N TRP A 133 -1.03 -0.12 4.22
CA TRP A 133 -0.30 -1.37 4.37
C TRP A 133 -1.23 -2.55 4.71
N TYR A 134 -2.11 -2.37 5.70
CA TYR A 134 -3.05 -3.39 6.15
C TYR A 134 -4.10 -3.73 5.06
N ALA A 135 -4.57 -2.73 4.31
CA ALA A 135 -5.50 -2.93 3.20
C ALA A 135 -4.95 -3.92 2.16
N LEU A 136 -3.65 -3.87 1.85
CA LEU A 136 -3.02 -4.72 0.84
C LEU A 136 -2.43 -6.02 1.40
N ALA A 137 -1.73 -5.97 2.54
CA ALA A 137 -0.94 -7.09 3.05
C ALA A 137 -1.47 -7.68 4.37
N GLY A 138 -2.43 -7.01 5.00
CA GLY A 138 -3.06 -7.46 6.23
C GLY A 138 -4.25 -8.39 6.01
N GLY A 139 -4.73 -8.97 7.11
CA GLY A 139 -5.99 -9.70 7.16
C GLY A 139 -6.41 -10.02 8.59
N LEU A 140 -7.59 -10.65 8.71
CA LEU A 140 -8.11 -11.15 9.98
C LEU A 140 -8.11 -12.68 9.99
N GLN A 141 -7.99 -13.25 11.18
CA GLN A 141 -8.22 -14.67 11.45
C GLN A 141 -8.91 -14.87 12.81
N TRP A 142 -9.66 -15.95 12.93
CA TRP A 142 -10.33 -16.40 14.16
C TRP A 142 -9.72 -17.74 14.57
N PRO A 143 -8.74 -17.75 15.48
CA PRO A 143 -8.08 -18.98 15.93
C PRO A 143 -8.98 -19.87 16.80
N GLY A 144 -10.13 -19.36 17.27
CA GLY A 144 -11.13 -20.13 18.00
C GLY A 144 -12.56 -19.81 17.54
N GLU A 145 -13.53 -20.24 18.33
CA GLU A 145 -14.96 -20.19 17.98
C GLU A 145 -15.60 -18.82 18.23
N TYR A 146 -14.98 -17.95 19.03
CA TYR A 146 -15.56 -16.69 19.43
C TYR A 146 -14.93 -15.50 18.70
N ASP A 147 -15.75 -14.51 18.33
CA ASP A 147 -15.30 -13.27 17.68
C ASP A 147 -14.33 -12.46 18.54
N SER A 148 -14.41 -12.60 19.87
CA SER A 148 -13.45 -12.02 20.82
C SER A 148 -12.02 -12.55 20.67
N GLN A 149 -11.81 -13.59 19.86
CA GLN A 149 -10.49 -14.16 19.58
C GLN A 149 -9.90 -13.68 18.24
N ARG A 150 -10.60 -12.80 17.50
CA ARG A 150 -10.15 -12.21 16.23
C ARG A 150 -8.73 -11.62 16.37
N THR A 151 -7.88 -11.89 15.38
CA THR A 151 -6.51 -11.35 15.33
C THR A 151 -6.21 -10.74 13.97
N ALA A 152 -5.62 -9.54 13.94
CA ALA A 152 -5.02 -8.96 12.76
C ALA A 152 -3.67 -9.61 12.48
N LEU A 153 -3.36 -9.86 11.20
CA LEU A 153 -2.16 -10.55 10.78
C LEU A 153 -1.52 -9.91 9.55
N PHE A 154 -0.21 -10.09 9.43
CA PHE A 154 0.60 -9.76 8.27
C PHE A 154 1.42 -10.99 7.85
N SER A 155 1.47 -11.24 6.53
CA SER A 155 2.29 -12.32 5.98
C SER A 155 3.78 -12.03 6.10
N ALA A 156 4.51 -13.00 6.66
CA ALA A 156 5.93 -12.89 6.97
C ALA A 156 6.60 -14.26 6.79
N GLU A 157 6.81 -14.71 5.56
CA GLU A 157 7.33 -16.07 5.28
C GLU A 157 8.75 -16.31 5.83
N ALA A 158 9.59 -15.28 5.83
CA ALA A 158 10.98 -15.34 6.30
C ALA A 158 11.15 -14.63 7.65
N ASP A 159 12.12 -15.07 8.46
CA ASP A 159 12.37 -14.52 9.79
C ASP A 159 12.86 -13.06 9.73
N ALA A 160 13.70 -12.71 8.75
CA ALA A 160 14.11 -11.34 8.53
C ALA A 160 12.91 -10.41 8.23
N ARG A 161 11.93 -10.91 7.46
CA ARG A 161 10.68 -10.19 7.19
C ARG A 161 9.83 -10.04 8.45
N ALA A 162 9.76 -11.09 9.26
CA ALA A 162 9.02 -11.05 10.51
C ALA A 162 9.62 -10.04 11.49
N ALA A 163 10.95 -10.01 11.61
CA ALA A 163 11.66 -9.09 12.49
C ALA A 163 11.31 -7.64 12.21
N TRP A 164 11.49 -7.16 10.97
CA TRP A 164 11.20 -5.76 10.68
C TRP A 164 9.71 -5.42 10.75
N ILE A 165 8.81 -6.36 10.45
CA ILE A 165 7.36 -6.13 10.63
C ILE A 165 7.04 -5.94 12.11
N MET A 166 7.67 -6.71 13.00
CA MET A 166 7.52 -6.51 14.44
C MET A 166 8.08 -5.14 14.84
N ASP A 167 9.29 -4.77 14.40
CA ASP A 167 9.89 -3.46 14.71
C ASP A 167 8.98 -2.30 14.29
N VAL A 168 8.39 -2.35 13.09
CA VAL A 168 7.49 -1.31 12.57
C VAL A 168 6.20 -1.21 13.40
N LEU A 169 5.64 -2.34 13.82
CA LEU A 169 4.43 -2.36 14.66
C LEU A 169 4.72 -1.93 16.10
N GLU A 170 5.88 -2.31 16.65
CA GLU A 170 6.35 -1.87 17.97
C GLU A 170 6.64 -0.37 18.01
N ALA A 171 7.25 0.16 16.95
CA ALA A 171 7.47 1.61 16.78
C ALA A 171 6.14 2.39 16.73
N ALA A 172 5.08 1.77 16.22
CA ALA A 172 3.72 2.32 16.26
C ALA A 172 2.99 2.11 17.61
N GLY A 173 3.66 1.52 18.60
CA GLY A 173 3.15 1.31 19.95
C GLY A 173 2.37 0.02 20.17
N PHE A 174 2.43 -0.94 19.24
CA PHE A 174 1.73 -2.22 19.33
C PHE A 174 2.61 -3.34 19.89
N GLU A 175 1.99 -4.43 20.33
CA GLU A 175 2.67 -5.63 20.84
C GLU A 175 2.51 -6.81 19.85
N PRO A 176 3.26 -6.83 18.74
CA PRO A 176 3.18 -7.90 17.76
C PRO A 176 3.81 -9.20 18.26
N THR A 177 3.31 -10.32 17.74
CA THR A 177 3.90 -11.64 18.02
C THR A 177 4.09 -12.44 16.74
N ARG A 178 5.15 -13.26 16.70
CA ARG A 178 5.40 -14.21 15.62
C ARG A 178 4.53 -15.45 15.80
N ALA A 179 3.78 -15.82 14.78
CA ALA A 179 2.97 -17.05 14.73
C ALA A 179 3.20 -17.79 13.40
N GLY A 180 4.09 -18.78 13.41
CA GLY A 180 4.47 -19.51 12.20
C GLY A 180 5.03 -18.56 11.14
N LYS A 181 4.35 -18.43 10.00
CA LYS A 181 4.74 -17.57 8.86
C LYS A 181 4.06 -16.20 8.88
N ARG A 182 3.56 -15.76 10.03
CA ARG A 182 2.82 -14.50 10.19
C ARG A 182 3.35 -13.69 11.37
N VAL A 183 3.19 -12.39 11.29
CA VAL A 183 3.18 -11.52 12.47
C VAL A 183 1.73 -11.20 12.77
N GLN A 184 1.33 -11.26 14.03
CA GLN A 184 -0.06 -11.04 14.43
C GLN A 184 -0.16 -10.12 15.65
N LEU A 185 -1.27 -9.39 15.71
CA LEU A 185 -1.73 -8.65 16.87
C LEU A 185 -2.78 -9.49 17.60
N ARG A 186 -2.64 -9.60 18.92
CA ARG A 186 -3.61 -10.32 19.77
C ARG A 186 -4.97 -9.60 19.78
N PRO A 187 -6.05 -10.20 20.31
CA PRO A 187 -7.38 -9.62 20.14
C PRO A 187 -7.56 -8.19 20.65
N THR A 188 -7.02 -7.87 21.84
CA THR A 188 -7.05 -6.51 22.38
C THR A 188 -6.28 -5.51 21.51
N GLU A 189 -5.11 -5.92 21.02
CA GLU A 189 -4.28 -5.13 20.10
C GLU A 189 -4.92 -4.97 18.73
N THR A 190 -5.68 -5.97 18.28
CA THR A 190 -6.39 -5.95 16.99
C THR A 190 -7.46 -4.86 16.99
N THR A 191 -8.30 -4.80 18.03
CA THR A 191 -9.29 -3.73 18.15
C THR A 191 -8.62 -2.37 18.18
N ARG A 192 -7.59 -2.19 19.02
CA ARG A 192 -6.84 -0.93 19.11
C ARG A 192 -6.19 -0.53 17.78
N PHE A 193 -5.66 -1.49 17.04
CA PHE A 193 -5.01 -1.28 15.75
C PHE A 193 -6.01 -0.87 14.67
N LEU A 194 -7.15 -1.57 14.57
CA LEU A 194 -8.20 -1.24 13.60
C LEU A 194 -8.80 0.14 13.88
N GLU A 195 -9.02 0.49 15.16
CA GLU A 195 -9.43 1.84 15.56
C GLU A 195 -8.38 2.90 15.18
N TRP A 196 -7.10 2.60 15.40
CA TRP A 196 -5.99 3.52 15.10
C TRP A 196 -5.84 3.79 13.60
N ILE A 197 -5.85 2.75 12.74
CA ILE A 197 -5.76 2.92 11.28
C ILE A 197 -7.04 3.49 10.67
N GLY A 198 -8.14 3.53 11.44
CA GLY A 198 -9.38 4.20 11.10
C GLY A 198 -10.22 3.45 10.06
N GLU A 199 -10.88 4.23 9.20
CA GLU A 199 -11.96 3.76 8.33
C GLU A 199 -11.58 2.56 7.42
N PRO A 200 -12.51 1.64 7.15
CA PRO A 200 -12.29 0.58 6.17
C PRO A 200 -11.92 1.11 4.78
N VAL A 201 -11.18 0.31 4.00
CA VAL A 201 -10.77 0.68 2.64
C VAL A 201 -11.66 -0.01 1.60
N PRO A 202 -12.17 0.70 0.57
CA PRO A 202 -12.99 0.12 -0.48
C PRO A 202 -12.37 -1.13 -1.12
N GLY A 203 -13.20 -2.15 -1.38
CA GLY A 203 -12.77 -3.42 -1.97
C GLY A 203 -12.16 -4.41 -0.97
N VAL A 204 -11.80 -3.98 0.24
CA VAL A 204 -11.25 -4.83 1.30
C VAL A 204 -11.86 -4.53 2.68
N VAL A 205 -13.08 -4.01 2.70
CA VAL A 205 -13.80 -3.60 3.92
C VAL A 205 -13.98 -4.77 4.90
N TYR A 206 -14.06 -5.99 4.39
CA TYR A 206 -14.12 -7.22 5.19
C TYR A 206 -12.93 -7.36 6.16
N LYS A 207 -11.79 -6.71 5.91
CA LYS A 207 -10.63 -6.75 6.81
C LYS A 207 -10.81 -5.94 8.11
N TRP A 208 -11.90 -5.20 8.25
CA TRP A 208 -12.23 -4.39 9.42
C TRP A 208 -13.42 -4.93 10.24
N THR A 209 -14.00 -6.07 9.87
CA THR A 209 -15.25 -6.57 10.46
C THR A 209 -15.05 -7.20 11.82
N ASP A 210 -16.02 -7.03 12.73
CA ASP A 210 -15.97 -7.56 14.10
C ASP A 210 -16.30 -9.03 14.20
N SER A 211 -17.04 -9.58 13.24
CA SER A 211 -17.43 -10.98 13.24
C SER A 211 -16.84 -11.78 12.08
N LYS A 212 -16.65 -13.08 12.32
CA LYS A 212 -16.23 -14.05 11.30
C LYS A 212 -17.26 -14.18 10.18
N ASP A 213 -18.55 -14.16 10.53
CA ASP A 213 -19.64 -14.31 9.57
C ASP A 213 -19.69 -13.12 8.61
N GLU A 214 -19.57 -11.89 9.14
CA GLU A 214 -19.50 -10.67 8.32
C GLU A 214 -18.24 -10.64 7.45
N TYR A 215 -17.09 -11.07 8.00
CA TYR A 215 -15.84 -11.20 7.25
C TYR A 215 -16.01 -12.11 6.03
N GLN A 216 -16.66 -13.26 6.21
CA GLN A 216 -16.88 -14.24 5.15
C GLN A 216 -17.87 -13.70 4.12
N ALA A 217 -19.00 -13.15 4.56
CA ALA A 217 -20.03 -12.61 3.68
C ALA A 217 -19.54 -11.46 2.78
N LEU A 218 -18.62 -10.61 3.27
CA LEU A 218 -18.07 -9.47 2.51
C LEU A 218 -16.83 -9.83 1.66
N ARG A 219 -16.24 -11.00 1.88
CA ARG A 219 -15.04 -11.45 1.14
C ARG A 219 -15.38 -12.25 -0.12
N GLU A 220 -16.55 -12.88 -0.14
CA GLU A 220 -17.13 -13.58 -1.30
C GLU A 220 -17.51 -12.60 -2.42
#